data_AF-A0A293M180-F1
#
_entry.id   AF-A0A293M180-F1
#
_cell.length_a   1.000
_cell.length_b   1.000
_cell.length_c   1.000
_cell.angle_alpha   90.00
_cell.angle_beta   90.00
_cell.angle_gamma   90.00
#
_symmetry.space_group_name_H-M   'P 1'
#
loop_
_entity.id
_entity.type
_entity.pdbx_description
1 polymer ?
#
loop_
_entity_poly.entity_id
_entity_poly.type
_entity_poly.pdbx_seq_one_letter_code
_entity_poly.pdbx_strand_id
1 'polypeptide(L)'
;MLSSRVASFLRTNCAALSWPAATHTPQLQCRSHYKQQQDSEEKLEKPSSLTSLSEIFSKRSIGVDFLARLHQLPHLTLDVLRERRKLRIVEKRAYDQRYIPERHGILGPDLAAAVFLVHRGASVKFIGKEQWYKKNEDDETGLPVRHEEGWNLEVIDASDTELVYEGFDNLMHLYSLKALRLCGCPYIDDWCVDRLSQFRDTLEHLDLSGCSQITERGLSSLYRLTSLKSLTLGYLPHIKNINLVAVLLEECLPQCEIRGVDYWKPELASKSTEQVTEFEKPSDASAGLKDAGRTL
;
A
#
# COMPACT_ATOMS: atom_id res chain seq x y z
N MET A 1 21.51 8.83 -22.59
CA MET A 1 22.36 8.53 -21.42
C MET A 1 21.60 7.65 -20.42
N LEU A 2 21.19 6.45 -20.84
CA LEU A 2 20.37 5.51 -20.06
C LEU A 2 21.12 4.21 -19.70
N SER A 3 22.46 4.24 -19.69
CA SER A 3 23.27 3.01 -19.81
C SER A 3 24.19 2.67 -18.62
N SER A 4 24.12 3.34 -17.46
CA SER A 4 25.05 2.99 -16.35
C SER A 4 24.39 2.46 -15.07
N ARG A 5 23.07 2.58 -14.89
CA ARG A 5 22.40 2.15 -13.64
C ARG A 5 21.76 0.77 -13.69
N VAL A 6 21.48 0.22 -14.88
CA VAL A 6 20.89 -1.13 -15.02
C VAL A 6 21.90 -2.25 -14.69
N ALA A 7 23.19 -1.93 -14.55
CA ALA A 7 24.27 -2.91 -14.41
C ALA A 7 24.80 -3.12 -12.97
N SER A 8 24.22 -2.52 -11.93
CA SER A 8 24.66 -2.78 -10.54
C SER A 8 23.89 -3.91 -9.84
N PHE A 9 23.27 -4.81 -10.62
CA PHE A 9 22.78 -6.08 -10.12
C PHE A 9 23.98 -6.93 -9.67
N LEU A 10 23.97 -7.34 -8.40
CA LEU A 10 24.95 -8.15 -7.67
C LEU A 10 25.95 -7.36 -6.81
N ARG A 11 25.65 -7.41 -5.51
CA ARG A 11 26.47 -7.07 -4.33
C ARG A 11 26.41 -5.63 -3.86
N THR A 12 25.60 -5.42 -2.82
CA THR A 12 26.01 -4.61 -1.67
C THR A 12 25.31 -5.09 -0.40
N ASN A 13 26.13 -5.36 0.62
CA ASN A 13 25.77 -5.71 1.98
C ASN A 13 24.85 -4.64 2.60
N CYS A 14 23.70 -5.07 3.12
CA CYS A 14 22.80 -4.25 3.91
C CYS A 14 23.35 -4.04 5.32
N ALA A 15 23.93 -2.88 5.60
CA ALA A 15 24.20 -2.42 6.96
C ALA A 15 23.89 -0.92 7.07
N ALA A 16 22.60 -0.59 7.12
CA ALA A 16 22.09 0.69 7.58
C ALA A 16 20.63 0.49 8.01
N LEU A 17 20.37 0.66 9.31
CA LEU A 17 19.04 0.57 9.94
C LEU A 17 18.28 -0.72 9.60
N SER A 18 18.77 -1.85 10.12
CA SER A 18 17.98 -3.08 10.16
C SER A 18 16.72 -2.83 10.97
N TRP A 19 15.57 -2.79 10.30
CA TRP A 19 14.30 -3.17 10.90
C TRP A 19 14.53 -4.42 11.75
N PRO A 20 13.91 -4.57 12.93
CA PRO A 20 14.09 -5.77 13.74
C PRO A 20 13.89 -6.95 12.82
N ALA A 21 14.90 -7.83 12.77
CA ALA A 21 14.77 -9.15 12.20
C ALA A 21 13.80 -9.93 13.10
N ALA A 22 12.52 -9.56 13.10
CA ALA A 22 11.46 -10.34 13.66
C ALA A 22 11.21 -11.48 12.68
N THR A 23 12.06 -12.52 12.75
CA THR A 23 11.84 -13.95 12.41
C THR A 23 10.96 -14.34 11.21
N HIS A 24 10.65 -13.45 10.27
CA HIS A 24 9.78 -13.70 9.14
C HIS A 24 10.21 -12.78 7.99
N THR A 25 10.71 -13.40 6.93
CA THR A 25 10.99 -12.77 5.63
C THR A 25 9.85 -11.84 5.18
N PRO A 26 10.11 -10.53 4.93
CA PRO A 26 9.07 -9.54 4.63
C PRO A 26 8.30 -9.85 3.33
N GLN A 27 8.94 -10.52 2.36
CA GLN A 27 8.29 -10.95 1.12
C GLN A 27 7.23 -12.05 1.34
N LEU A 28 7.41 -12.93 2.32
CA LEU A 28 6.46 -14.03 2.57
C LEU A 28 5.25 -13.56 3.37
N GLN A 29 5.41 -12.59 4.28
CA GLN A 29 4.31 -12.05 5.08
C GLN A 29 3.37 -11.19 4.22
N CYS A 30 3.87 -10.20 3.48
CA CYS A 30 3.04 -9.41 2.58
C CYS A 30 2.42 -10.30 1.46
N ARG A 31 3.08 -11.38 1.00
CA ARG A 31 2.48 -12.38 0.07
C ARG A 31 1.38 -13.24 0.72
N SER A 32 1.54 -13.63 1.98
CA SER A 32 0.53 -14.40 2.72
C SER A 32 -0.68 -13.54 3.07
N HIS A 33 -0.47 -12.26 3.41
CA HIS A 33 -1.52 -11.30 3.73
C HIS A 33 -2.27 -10.83 2.49
N TYR A 34 -1.56 -10.60 1.37
CA TYR A 34 -2.19 -10.35 0.07
C TYR A 34 -3.03 -11.54 -0.40
N LYS A 35 -2.54 -12.78 -0.21
CA LYS A 35 -3.33 -14.01 -0.47
C LYS A 35 -4.54 -14.12 0.46
N GLN A 36 -4.41 -13.83 1.75
CA GLN A 36 -5.53 -13.83 2.69
C GLN A 36 -6.57 -12.74 2.37
N GLN A 37 -6.14 -11.56 1.93
CA GLN A 37 -7.03 -10.50 1.45
C GLN A 37 -7.76 -10.91 0.16
N GLN A 38 -7.05 -11.46 -0.83
CA GLN A 38 -7.68 -12.02 -2.04
C GLN A 38 -8.66 -13.16 -1.70
N ASP A 39 -8.27 -14.10 -0.84
CA ASP A 39 -9.14 -15.19 -0.39
C ASP A 39 -10.38 -14.67 0.37
N SER A 40 -10.25 -13.55 1.09
CA SER A 40 -11.39 -12.90 1.79
C SER A 40 -12.31 -12.11 0.85
N GLU A 41 -11.79 -11.57 -0.26
CA GLU A 41 -12.60 -10.96 -1.32
C GLU A 41 -13.22 -12.01 -2.26
N GLU A 42 -12.57 -13.18 -2.43
CA GLU A 42 -13.01 -14.25 -3.34
C GLU A 42 -13.96 -15.28 -2.69
N LYS A 43 -14.10 -15.31 -1.36
CA LYS A 43 -15.04 -16.21 -0.63
C LYS A 43 -16.33 -15.57 -0.13
N LEU A 44 -16.79 -14.45 -0.69
CA LEU A 44 -18.19 -14.07 -0.53
C LEU A 44 -19.04 -14.75 -1.60
N GLU A 45 -19.19 -16.08 -1.49
CA GLU A 45 -20.26 -16.79 -2.19
C GLU A 45 -21.58 -16.13 -1.82
N LYS A 46 -22.14 -15.37 -2.78
CA LYS A 46 -23.47 -14.78 -2.65
C LYS A 46 -24.44 -15.93 -2.37
N PRO A 47 -25.12 -15.97 -1.20
CA PRO A 47 -26.21 -16.92 -1.05
C PRO A 47 -27.24 -16.58 -2.13
N SER A 48 -27.52 -17.56 -2.98
CA SER A 48 -28.58 -17.50 -3.97
C SER A 48 -29.88 -17.07 -3.28
N SER A 49 -30.29 -15.85 -3.58
CA SER A 49 -31.64 -15.31 -3.43
C SER A 49 -32.38 -15.66 -2.12
N LEU A 50 -32.04 -14.98 -1.01
CA LEU A 50 -33.04 -14.75 0.03
C LEU A 50 -33.93 -13.58 -0.42
N THR A 51 -35.06 -13.91 -1.03
CA THR A 51 -35.90 -12.97 -1.78
C THR A 51 -36.74 -12.02 -0.93
N SER A 52 -36.76 -12.12 0.40
CA SER A 52 -37.50 -11.14 1.22
C SER A 52 -37.13 -11.16 2.70
N LEU A 53 -37.12 -9.97 3.32
CA LEU A 53 -36.99 -9.79 4.78
C LEU A 53 -38.01 -10.61 5.57
N SER A 54 -39.18 -10.90 4.98
CA SER A 54 -40.26 -11.66 5.62
C SER A 54 -39.85 -13.07 6.07
N GLU A 55 -38.90 -13.73 5.38
CA GLU A 55 -38.44 -15.09 5.73
C GLU A 55 -37.52 -15.13 6.94
N ILE A 56 -36.77 -14.05 7.18
CA ILE A 56 -35.89 -13.92 8.36
C ILE A 56 -36.74 -13.64 9.60
N PHE A 57 -37.82 -12.87 9.41
CA PHE A 57 -38.72 -12.47 10.48
C PHE A 57 -39.81 -13.50 10.80
N SER A 58 -40.15 -14.41 9.88
CA SER A 58 -41.10 -15.51 10.15
C SER A 58 -40.55 -16.57 11.11
N LYS A 59 -39.23 -16.67 11.25
CA LYS A 59 -38.55 -17.61 12.17
C LYS A 59 -38.43 -17.09 13.62
N ARG A 60 -38.83 -15.85 13.90
CA ARG A 60 -38.82 -15.25 15.24
C ARG A 60 -40.21 -14.73 15.57
N SER A 61 -40.71 -14.96 16.79
CA SER A 61 -41.97 -14.38 17.26
C SER A 61 -41.81 -12.87 17.46
N ILE A 62 -42.00 -12.12 16.38
CA ILE A 62 -41.86 -10.67 16.35
C ILE A 62 -43.27 -10.06 16.46
N GLY A 63 -43.45 -9.17 17.44
CA GLY A 63 -44.74 -8.54 17.69
C GLY A 63 -45.28 -7.78 16.48
N VAL A 64 -46.61 -7.83 16.31
CA VAL A 64 -47.32 -7.19 15.20
C VAL A 64 -47.06 -5.68 15.09
N ASP A 65 -46.82 -5.01 16.22
CA ASP A 65 -46.47 -3.58 16.27
C ASP A 65 -45.07 -3.28 15.69
N PHE A 66 -44.12 -4.20 15.87
CA PHE A 66 -42.79 -4.09 15.30
C PHE A 66 -42.83 -4.30 13.78
N LEU A 67 -43.62 -5.28 13.32
CA LEU A 67 -43.86 -5.52 11.90
C LEU A 67 -44.55 -4.33 11.21
N ALA A 68 -45.58 -3.74 11.85
CA ALA A 68 -46.25 -2.55 11.34
C ALA A 68 -45.28 -1.35 11.20
N ARG A 69 -44.39 -1.14 12.18
CA ARG A 69 -43.33 -0.11 12.10
C ARG A 69 -42.30 -0.42 11.01
N LEU A 70 -41.98 -1.69 10.78
CA LEU A 70 -41.03 -2.11 9.74
C LEU A 70 -41.60 -1.88 8.33
N HIS A 71 -42.89 -2.15 8.13
CA HIS A 71 -43.61 -1.89 6.87
C HIS A 71 -43.81 -0.40 6.57
N GLN A 72 -43.80 0.46 7.58
CA GLN A 72 -43.85 1.93 7.42
C GLN A 72 -42.51 2.53 7.00
N LEU A 73 -41.41 1.76 7.02
CA LEU A 73 -40.13 2.18 6.46
C LEU A 73 -40.14 1.84 4.96
N PRO A 74 -40.29 2.82 4.05
CA PRO A 74 -40.03 2.55 2.64
C PRO A 74 -38.60 2.00 2.51
N HIS A 75 -38.32 1.20 1.48
CA HIS A 75 -36.96 0.79 1.07
C HIS A 75 -36.09 -0.01 2.07
N LEU A 76 -36.63 -0.61 3.14
CA LEU A 76 -35.86 -1.52 3.99
C LEU A 76 -35.60 -2.84 3.23
N THR A 77 -34.57 -2.92 2.39
CA THR A 77 -34.11 -4.16 1.78
C THR A 77 -32.90 -4.70 2.55
N LEU A 78 -32.61 -6.01 2.43
CA LEU A 78 -31.40 -6.58 3.01
C LEU A 78 -30.14 -5.88 2.52
N ASP A 79 -30.12 -5.44 1.27
CA ASP A 79 -29.00 -4.71 0.70
C ASP A 79 -28.83 -3.33 1.34
N VAL A 80 -29.92 -2.59 1.57
CA VAL A 80 -29.89 -1.32 2.31
C VAL A 80 -29.41 -1.52 3.75
N LEU A 81 -29.84 -2.60 4.43
CA LEU A 81 -29.37 -2.91 5.78
C LEU A 81 -27.89 -3.30 5.82
N ARG A 82 -27.42 -4.09 4.85
CA ARG A 82 -26.00 -4.43 4.70
C ARG A 82 -25.17 -3.18 4.45
N GLU A 83 -25.60 -2.32 3.54
CA GLU A 83 -24.91 -1.08 3.22
C GLU A 83 -24.86 -0.13 4.42
N ARG A 84 -25.98 0.04 5.12
CA ARG A 84 -26.02 0.80 6.37
C ARG A 84 -25.07 0.23 7.43
N ARG A 85 -24.93 -1.09 7.53
CA ARG A 85 -23.96 -1.72 8.44
C ARG A 85 -22.52 -1.43 8.02
N LYS A 86 -22.20 -1.50 6.73
CA LYS A 86 -20.87 -1.15 6.20
C LYS A 86 -20.53 0.31 6.50
N LEU A 87 -21.43 1.23 6.18
CA LEU A 87 -21.26 2.66 6.46
C LEU A 87 -20.99 2.92 7.95
N ARG A 88 -21.74 2.30 8.86
CA ARG A 88 -21.49 2.43 10.31
C ARG A 88 -20.11 1.95 10.74
N ILE A 89 -19.59 0.88 10.12
CA ILE A 89 -18.25 0.37 10.42
C ILE A 89 -17.19 1.39 9.97
N VAL A 90 -17.35 1.94 8.76
CA VAL A 90 -16.45 2.97 8.22
C VAL A 90 -16.50 4.25 9.06
N GLU A 91 -17.69 4.77 9.35
CA GLU A 91 -17.89 5.96 10.20
C GLU A 91 -17.30 5.78 11.58
N LYS A 92 -17.52 4.62 12.22
CA LYS A 92 -16.94 4.31 13.51
C LYS A 92 -15.42 4.27 13.44
N ARG A 93 -14.84 3.64 12.41
CA ARG A 93 -13.39 3.55 12.24
C ARG A 93 -12.74 4.93 12.07
N ALA A 94 -13.36 5.82 11.29
CA ALA A 94 -12.93 7.21 11.15
C ALA A 94 -13.06 7.98 12.47
N TYR A 95 -14.21 7.85 13.15
CA TYR A 95 -14.47 8.51 14.43
C TYR A 95 -13.45 8.10 15.52
N ASP A 96 -13.17 6.80 15.63
CA ASP A 96 -12.24 6.27 16.63
C ASP A 96 -10.79 6.69 16.34
N GLN A 97 -10.50 7.10 15.10
CA GLN A 97 -9.18 7.52 14.63
C GLN A 97 -8.94 9.04 14.62
N ARG A 98 -9.96 9.85 14.89
CA ARG A 98 -9.83 11.30 14.87
C ARG A 98 -8.74 11.81 15.82
N TYR A 99 -8.19 12.98 15.49
CA TYR A 99 -7.29 13.72 16.35
C TYR A 99 -7.98 14.14 17.65
N ILE A 100 -7.32 13.88 18.79
CA ILE A 100 -7.78 14.31 20.12
C ILE A 100 -6.77 15.34 20.66
N PRO A 101 -7.10 16.65 20.64
CA PRO A 101 -6.16 17.71 21.02
C PRO A 101 -5.73 17.59 22.48
N GLU A 102 -6.62 17.19 23.38
CA GLU A 102 -6.33 17.06 24.80
C GLU A 102 -5.23 16.01 25.07
N ARG A 103 -5.26 14.89 24.33
CA ARG A 103 -4.24 13.84 24.44
C ARG A 103 -2.86 14.36 24.03
N HIS A 104 -2.79 15.09 22.92
CA HIS A 104 -1.53 15.66 22.41
C HIS A 104 -1.03 16.79 23.31
N GLY A 105 -1.93 17.54 23.95
CA GLY A 105 -1.57 18.54 24.96
C GLY A 105 -0.98 17.95 26.24
N ILE A 106 -1.45 16.76 26.66
CA ILE A 106 -0.99 16.10 27.90
C ILE A 106 0.29 15.28 27.68
N LEU A 107 0.39 14.58 26.56
CA LEU A 107 1.49 13.65 26.27
C LEU A 107 2.57 14.23 25.37
N GLY A 108 2.29 15.32 24.66
CA GLY A 108 3.10 15.77 23.53
C GLY A 108 2.78 14.99 22.24
N PRO A 109 3.24 15.46 21.08
CA PRO A 109 2.91 14.88 19.78
C PRO A 109 3.43 13.45 19.63
N ASP A 110 4.71 13.21 19.93
CA ASP A 110 5.35 11.90 19.75
C ASP A 110 4.73 10.80 20.62
N LEU A 111 4.59 11.03 21.92
CA LEU A 111 3.99 10.02 22.82
C LEU A 111 2.50 9.82 22.52
N ALA A 112 1.74 10.88 22.19
CA ALA A 112 0.34 10.73 21.80
C ALA A 112 0.18 9.90 20.52
N ALA A 113 1.04 10.14 19.52
CA ALA A 113 1.09 9.35 18.29
C ALA A 113 1.48 7.89 18.58
N ALA A 114 2.48 7.66 19.43
CA ALA A 114 2.93 6.34 19.83
C ALA A 114 1.80 5.55 20.50
N VAL A 115 1.11 6.13 21.49
CA VAL A 115 -0.02 5.48 22.17
C VAL A 115 -1.15 5.20 21.18
N PHE A 116 -1.46 6.14 20.29
CA PHE A 116 -2.47 5.98 19.25
C PHE A 116 -2.19 4.79 18.31
N LEU A 117 -0.94 4.66 17.87
CA LEU A 117 -0.45 3.64 16.96
C LEU A 117 -0.38 2.26 17.64
N VAL A 118 0.25 2.19 18.82
CA VAL A 118 0.44 0.93 19.54
C VAL A 118 -0.90 0.31 19.94
N HIS A 119 -1.89 1.12 20.31
CA HIS A 119 -3.24 0.63 20.59
C HIS A 119 -3.90 -0.06 19.37
N ARG A 120 -3.43 0.23 18.16
CA ARG A 120 -3.92 -0.34 16.89
C ARG A 120 -3.05 -1.49 16.37
N GLY A 121 -2.15 -2.01 17.19
CA GLY A 121 -1.27 -3.12 16.83
C GLY A 121 -0.02 -2.70 16.06
N ALA A 122 0.24 -1.40 15.89
CA ALA A 122 1.53 -0.94 15.37
C ALA A 122 2.63 -1.12 16.41
N SER A 123 3.87 -1.03 15.94
CA SER A 123 5.06 -0.97 16.78
C SER A 123 5.87 0.28 16.47
N VAL A 124 6.47 0.86 17.50
CA VAL A 124 7.20 2.13 17.37
C VAL A 124 8.55 2.07 18.08
N LYS A 125 9.48 2.90 17.62
CA LYS A 125 10.81 3.05 18.20
C LYS A 125 11.16 4.54 18.36
N PHE A 126 11.76 4.86 19.48
CA PHE A 126 12.17 6.21 19.84
C PHE A 126 13.67 6.42 19.64
N ILE A 127 14.07 7.67 19.42
CA ILE A 127 15.48 8.05 19.23
C ILE A 127 16.30 7.59 20.44
N GLY A 128 17.44 6.95 20.16
CA GLY A 128 18.39 6.51 21.17
C GLY A 128 17.91 5.34 22.03
N LYS A 129 16.73 4.75 21.73
CA LYS A 129 16.25 3.54 22.39
C LYS A 129 16.33 2.37 21.43
N GLU A 130 16.93 1.26 21.84
CA GLU A 130 17.00 0.06 20.99
C GLU A 130 15.69 -0.74 20.96
N GLN A 131 14.89 -0.62 22.03
CA GLN A 131 13.65 -1.35 22.22
C GLN A 131 12.52 -0.88 21.29
N TRP A 132 11.73 -1.84 20.80
CA TRP A 132 10.46 -1.60 20.14
C TRP A 132 9.32 -1.65 21.15
N TYR A 133 8.39 -0.71 21.02
CA TYR A 133 7.19 -0.61 21.84
C TYR A 133 6.00 -1.09 21.03
N LYS A 134 5.28 -2.08 21.55
CA LYS A 134 4.08 -2.68 20.96
C LYS A 134 3.16 -3.16 22.07
N LYS A 135 1.91 -3.47 21.74
CA LYS A 135 0.96 -4.03 22.69
C LYS A 135 1.34 -5.49 23.01
N ASN A 136 1.48 -5.83 24.29
CA ASN A 136 1.71 -7.19 24.75
C ASN A 136 0.39 -7.97 24.90
N GLU A 137 0.46 -9.26 25.27
CA GLU A 137 -0.71 -10.11 25.52
C GLU A 137 -1.62 -9.56 26.63
N ASP A 138 -1.03 -8.88 27.63
CA ASP A 138 -1.73 -8.25 28.75
C ASP A 138 -2.22 -6.82 28.44
N ASP A 139 -2.27 -6.43 27.17
CA ASP A 139 -2.67 -5.09 26.71
C ASP A 139 -1.77 -3.92 27.17
N GLU A 140 -0.68 -4.19 27.86
CA GLU A 140 0.33 -3.20 28.24
C GLU A 140 1.22 -2.81 27.05
N THR A 141 1.62 -1.53 27.01
CA THR A 141 2.42 -0.96 25.91
C THR A 141 3.86 -0.62 26.30
N GLY A 142 4.14 -0.52 27.60
CA GLY A 142 5.43 -0.02 28.12
C GLY A 142 5.70 1.46 27.81
N LEU A 143 4.70 2.21 27.31
CA LEU A 143 4.82 3.64 27.04
C LEU A 143 4.54 4.46 28.32
N PRO A 144 5.20 5.62 28.48
CA PRO A 144 4.89 6.56 29.56
C PRO A 144 3.43 7.02 29.55
N VAL A 145 2.86 7.14 30.74
CA VAL A 145 1.47 7.63 30.95
C VAL A 145 1.41 9.16 30.97
N ARG A 146 2.55 9.84 31.12
CA ARG A 146 2.67 11.30 31.17
C ARG A 146 3.74 11.76 30.19
N HIS A 147 3.67 13.03 29.79
CA HIS A 147 4.72 13.64 28.99
C HIS A 147 6.07 13.58 29.71
N GLU A 148 7.07 13.11 28.98
CA GLU A 148 8.46 13.04 29.40
C GLU A 148 9.33 13.50 28.23
N GLU A 149 10.37 14.29 28.53
CA GLU A 149 11.30 14.76 27.49
C GLU A 149 12.16 13.61 26.94
N GLY A 150 12.57 13.71 25.68
CA GLY A 150 13.42 12.71 25.02
C GLY A 150 12.69 11.48 24.46
N TRP A 151 11.36 11.50 24.44
CA TRP A 151 10.52 10.50 23.79
C TRP A 151 10.15 10.92 22.35
N ASN A 152 11.16 11.11 21.51
CA ASN A 152 10.98 11.50 20.11
C ASN A 152 10.84 10.25 19.23
N LEU A 153 9.78 10.17 18.43
CA LEU A 153 9.54 9.03 17.54
C LEU A 153 10.51 9.06 16.36
N GLU A 154 11.17 7.94 16.11
CA GLU A 154 12.12 7.79 15.00
C GLU A 154 11.59 6.83 13.93
N VAL A 155 10.99 5.72 14.35
CA VAL A 155 10.52 4.66 13.47
C VAL A 155 9.12 4.21 13.85
N ILE A 156 8.26 4.08 12.84
CA ILE A 156 6.91 3.54 12.96
C ILE A 156 6.79 2.34 12.02
N ASP A 157 6.43 1.19 12.56
CA ASP A 157 5.95 0.05 11.79
C ASP A 157 4.47 -0.17 12.11
N ALA A 158 3.63 0.30 11.20
CA ALA A 158 2.18 0.16 11.25
C ALA A 158 1.67 -0.81 10.18
N SER A 159 2.49 -1.81 9.81
CA SER A 159 2.07 -2.87 8.90
C SER A 159 0.81 -3.58 9.39
N ASP A 160 -0.05 -3.96 8.45
CA ASP A 160 -1.27 -4.74 8.70
C ASP A 160 -2.26 -4.07 9.66
N THR A 161 -2.14 -2.74 9.84
CA THR A 161 -3.08 -1.95 10.65
C THR A 161 -4.22 -1.39 9.81
N GLU A 162 -5.37 -1.15 10.43
CA GLU A 162 -6.53 -0.52 9.80
C GLU A 162 -6.49 1.03 9.86
N LEU A 163 -5.31 1.63 9.68
CA LEU A 163 -5.17 3.10 9.67
C LEU A 163 -5.96 3.71 8.49
N VAL A 164 -6.68 4.79 8.77
CA VAL A 164 -7.44 5.57 7.78
C VAL A 164 -6.94 7.02 7.74
N TYR A 165 -7.41 7.78 6.75
CA TYR A 165 -7.03 9.18 6.53
C TYR A 165 -7.15 10.06 7.79
N GLU A 166 -8.24 9.95 8.55
CA GLU A 166 -8.45 10.71 9.79
C GLU A 166 -7.42 10.38 10.87
N GLY A 167 -6.85 9.17 10.84
CA GLY A 167 -5.81 8.72 11.76
C GLY A 167 -4.50 9.47 11.60
N PHE A 168 -4.19 9.95 10.39
CA PHE A 168 -2.93 10.65 10.09
C PHE A 168 -2.80 12.00 10.77
N ASP A 169 -3.90 12.63 11.19
CA ASP A 169 -3.85 13.86 12.00
C ASP A 169 -3.13 13.63 13.34
N ASN A 170 -3.13 12.39 13.86
CA ASN A 170 -2.37 12.03 15.07
C ASN A 170 -0.87 11.88 14.84
N LEU A 171 -0.44 11.82 13.58
CA LEU A 171 0.97 11.71 13.20
C LEU A 171 1.55 13.07 12.80
N MET A 172 0.78 14.14 12.98
CA MET A 172 1.25 15.51 12.71
C MET A 172 2.33 15.89 13.73
N HIS A 173 3.26 16.75 13.33
CA HIS A 173 4.31 17.30 14.19
C HIS A 173 5.36 16.29 14.71
N LEU A 174 5.54 15.15 14.03
CA LEU A 174 6.65 14.21 14.33
C LEU A 174 7.92 14.64 13.58
N TYR A 175 8.64 15.62 14.14
CA TYR A 175 9.80 16.24 13.49
C TYR A 175 11.06 15.36 13.41
N SER A 176 11.05 14.18 14.02
CA SER A 176 12.20 13.26 14.02
C SER A 176 11.91 11.92 13.36
N LEU A 177 10.74 11.77 12.73
CA LEU A 177 10.36 10.53 12.08
C LEU A 177 11.22 10.29 10.82
N LYS A 178 11.98 9.20 10.82
CA LYS A 178 12.86 8.78 9.72
C LYS A 178 12.34 7.61 8.94
N ALA A 179 11.54 6.73 9.54
CA ALA A 179 11.10 5.52 8.89
C ALA A 179 9.64 5.19 9.19
N LEU A 180 8.87 4.92 8.15
CA LEU A 180 7.45 4.59 8.21
C LEU A 180 7.16 3.38 7.34
N ARG A 181 6.68 2.29 7.96
CA ARG A 181 6.20 1.12 7.25
C ARG A 181 4.68 1.02 7.35
N LEU A 182 4.04 0.88 6.20
CA LEU A 182 2.60 0.71 6.02
C LEU A 182 2.30 -0.55 5.18
N CYS A 183 3.13 -1.61 5.23
CA CYS A 183 2.86 -2.79 4.39
C CYS A 183 1.49 -3.38 4.73
N GLY A 184 0.70 -3.74 3.72
CA GLY A 184 -0.54 -4.49 3.89
C GLY A 184 -1.70 -3.70 4.51
N CYS A 185 -1.57 -2.39 4.68
CA CYS A 185 -2.63 -1.57 5.24
C CYS A 185 -3.78 -1.37 4.23
N PRO A 186 -5.00 -1.90 4.49
CA PRO A 186 -6.06 -2.00 3.48
C PRO A 186 -6.79 -0.69 3.18
N TYR A 187 -6.62 0.34 4.01
CA TYR A 187 -7.35 1.61 3.92
C TYR A 187 -6.44 2.82 3.65
N ILE A 188 -5.17 2.58 3.32
CA ILE A 188 -4.24 3.63 2.91
C ILE A 188 -4.48 3.93 1.43
N ASP A 189 -4.99 5.13 1.17
CA ASP A 189 -5.30 5.65 -0.16
C ASP A 189 -4.35 6.78 -0.58
N ASP A 190 -4.59 7.36 -1.76
CA ASP A 190 -3.79 8.46 -2.30
C ASP A 190 -3.76 9.69 -1.38
N TRP A 191 -4.85 9.96 -0.64
CA TRP A 191 -4.95 11.08 0.28
C TRP A 191 -4.11 10.86 1.54
N CYS A 192 -4.05 9.62 2.03
CA CYS A 192 -3.14 9.24 3.12
C CYS A 192 -1.67 9.45 2.70
N VAL A 193 -1.32 9.03 1.48
CA VAL A 193 0.03 9.22 0.93
C VAL A 193 0.34 10.71 0.76
N ASP A 194 -0.63 11.51 0.33
CA ASP A 194 -0.46 12.97 0.17
C ASP A 194 -0.08 13.66 1.50
N ARG A 195 -0.70 13.24 2.61
CA ARG A 195 -0.39 13.76 3.96
C ARG A 195 1.03 13.46 4.42
N LEU A 196 1.70 12.44 3.86
CA LEU A 196 3.10 12.15 4.21
C LEU A 196 4.04 13.31 3.84
N SER A 197 3.62 14.22 2.95
CA SER A 197 4.37 15.43 2.59
C SER A 197 4.77 16.31 3.78
N GLN A 198 4.09 16.19 4.92
CA GLN A 198 4.53 16.85 6.16
C GLN A 198 5.91 16.40 6.64
N PHE A 199 6.31 15.17 6.31
CA PHE A 199 7.60 14.58 6.67
C PHE A 199 8.66 14.77 5.57
N ARG A 200 8.46 15.75 4.68
CA ARG A 200 9.29 15.97 3.49
C ARG A 200 10.79 16.00 3.79
N ASP A 201 11.16 16.59 4.92
CA ASP A 201 12.55 16.86 5.28
C ASP A 201 13.14 15.79 6.23
N THR A 202 12.31 14.89 6.76
CA THR A 202 12.72 13.96 7.82
C THR A 202 12.60 12.49 7.42
N LEU A 203 11.61 12.13 6.60
CA LEU A 203 11.34 10.73 6.27
C LEU A 203 12.35 10.20 5.25
N GLU A 204 13.10 9.17 5.65
CA GLU A 204 14.16 8.55 4.86
C GLU A 204 13.75 7.17 4.30
N HIS A 205 12.88 6.46 5.00
CA HIS A 205 12.47 5.10 4.62
C HIS A 205 10.95 4.97 4.63
N LEU A 206 10.39 4.56 3.49
CA LEU A 206 8.94 4.36 3.33
C LEU A 206 8.66 3.00 2.67
N ASP A 207 7.69 2.28 3.21
CA ASP A 207 7.21 1.03 2.63
C ASP A 207 5.69 1.08 2.50
N LEU A 208 5.20 1.00 1.26
CA LEU A 208 3.79 1.04 0.87
C LEU A 208 3.35 -0.27 0.22
N SER A 209 4.11 -1.35 0.43
CA SER A 209 3.85 -2.63 -0.23
C SER A 209 2.48 -3.18 0.16
N GLY A 210 1.75 -3.79 -0.77
CA GLY A 210 0.46 -4.43 -0.49
C GLY A 210 -0.70 -3.48 -0.11
N CYS A 211 -0.52 -2.15 -0.18
CA CYS A 211 -1.61 -1.19 0.00
C CYS A 211 -2.52 -1.15 -1.23
N SER A 212 -3.69 -1.77 -1.14
CA SER A 212 -4.59 -2.00 -2.27
C SER A 212 -5.33 -0.75 -2.79
N GLN A 213 -5.41 0.33 -2.01
CA GLN A 213 -6.13 1.55 -2.40
C GLN A 213 -5.25 2.67 -2.98
N ILE A 214 -3.93 2.50 -2.96
CA ILE A 214 -3.00 3.47 -3.53
C ILE A 214 -2.99 3.34 -5.05
N THR A 215 -3.05 4.46 -5.76
CA THR A 215 -2.99 4.51 -7.22
C THR A 215 -1.69 5.15 -7.73
N GLU A 216 -1.51 5.16 -9.06
CA GLU A 216 -0.42 5.87 -9.72
C GLU A 216 -0.34 7.35 -9.32
N ARG A 217 -1.48 7.99 -9.01
CA ARG A 217 -1.53 9.40 -8.59
C ARG A 217 -0.98 9.59 -7.18
N GLY A 218 -1.38 8.75 -6.23
CA GLY A 218 -0.86 8.78 -4.86
C GLY A 218 0.65 8.56 -4.82
N LEU A 219 1.14 7.55 -5.55
CA LEU A 219 2.58 7.29 -5.67
C LEU A 219 3.34 8.46 -6.28
N SER A 220 2.79 9.10 -7.31
CA SER A 220 3.43 10.28 -7.92
C SER A 220 3.66 11.36 -6.87
N SER A 221 2.75 11.55 -5.90
CA SER A 221 2.84 12.58 -4.87
C SER A 221 4.06 12.45 -3.92
N LEU A 222 4.74 11.30 -3.93
CA LEU A 222 5.93 11.00 -3.13
C LEU A 222 7.16 11.82 -3.53
N TYR A 223 7.18 12.45 -4.70
CA TYR A 223 8.29 13.33 -5.13
C TYR A 223 8.57 14.47 -4.12
N ARG A 224 7.59 14.82 -3.28
CA ARG A 224 7.71 15.86 -2.26
C ARG A 224 8.58 15.44 -1.07
N LEU A 225 8.83 14.14 -0.89
CA LEU A 225 9.64 13.59 0.20
C LEU A 225 11.13 13.71 -0.14
N THR A 226 11.67 14.92 -0.04
CA THR A 226 13.02 15.26 -0.48
C THR A 226 14.12 14.56 0.30
N SER A 227 13.86 14.11 1.53
CA SER A 227 14.83 13.33 2.33
C SER A 227 14.72 11.81 2.13
N LEU A 228 13.82 11.32 1.26
CA LEU A 228 13.57 9.90 1.08
C LEU A 228 14.78 9.20 0.42
N LYS A 229 15.26 8.13 1.05
CA LYS A 229 16.41 7.31 0.63
C LYS A 229 16.01 5.92 0.18
N SER A 230 14.91 5.37 0.71
CA SER A 230 14.40 4.07 0.29
C SER A 230 12.88 4.05 0.24
N LEU A 231 12.35 3.53 -0.85
CA LEU A 231 10.93 3.34 -1.10
C LEU A 231 10.66 1.89 -1.52
N THR A 232 9.73 1.20 -0.87
CA THR A 232 9.31 -0.15 -1.26
C THR A 232 7.87 -0.15 -1.77
N LEU A 233 7.65 -0.66 -2.99
CA LEU A 233 6.37 -0.66 -3.72
C LEU A 233 5.93 -2.08 -4.15
N GLY A 234 6.23 -3.09 -3.33
CA GLY A 234 5.93 -4.49 -3.66
C GLY A 234 4.43 -4.79 -3.61
N TYR A 235 3.98 -5.82 -4.35
CA TYR A 235 2.62 -6.36 -4.25
C TYR A 235 1.49 -5.33 -4.50
N LEU A 236 1.64 -4.49 -5.51
CA LEU A 236 0.63 -3.53 -5.97
C LEU A 236 0.11 -3.88 -7.39
N PRO A 237 -0.57 -5.03 -7.60
CA PRO A 237 -0.89 -5.54 -8.94
C PRO A 237 -1.98 -4.75 -9.67
N HIS A 238 -2.75 -3.93 -8.96
CA HIS A 238 -3.76 -3.04 -9.55
C HIS A 238 -3.14 -1.82 -10.25
N ILE A 239 -1.88 -1.50 -9.94
CA ILE A 239 -1.14 -0.39 -10.55
C ILE A 239 -0.50 -0.88 -11.86
N LYS A 240 -1.08 -0.48 -12.99
CA LYS A 240 -0.67 -0.97 -14.32
C LYS A 240 0.72 -0.49 -14.72
N ASN A 241 1.00 0.79 -14.51
CA ASN A 241 2.24 1.45 -14.96
C ASN A 241 3.19 1.74 -13.80
N ILE A 242 3.26 0.84 -12.81
CA ILE A 242 4.14 1.01 -11.63
C ILE A 242 5.60 1.25 -12.02
N ASN A 243 6.08 0.59 -13.09
CA ASN A 243 7.44 0.77 -13.60
C ASN A 243 7.70 2.20 -14.09
N LEU A 244 6.73 2.81 -14.79
CA LEU A 244 6.86 4.19 -15.27
C LEU A 244 6.89 5.17 -14.08
N VAL A 245 5.99 4.98 -13.11
CA VAL A 245 5.96 5.81 -11.90
C VAL A 245 7.27 5.68 -11.12
N ALA A 246 7.82 4.47 -11.00
CA ALA A 246 9.11 4.25 -10.33
C ALA A 246 10.25 4.98 -11.04
N VAL A 247 10.35 4.90 -12.38
CA VAL A 247 11.37 5.64 -13.15
C VAL A 247 11.22 7.16 -12.94
N LEU A 248 10.00 7.70 -12.99
CA LEU A 248 9.77 9.14 -12.75
C LEU A 248 10.17 9.55 -11.32
N LEU A 249 9.88 8.71 -10.33
CA LEU A 249 10.28 8.96 -8.94
C LEU A 249 11.80 8.89 -8.77
N GLU A 250 12.50 7.98 -9.45
CA GLU A 250 13.97 7.94 -9.45
C GLU A 250 14.59 9.18 -10.10
N GLU A 251 13.95 9.76 -11.13
CA GLU A 251 14.38 11.03 -11.72
C GLU A 251 14.15 12.21 -10.77
N CYS A 252 13.02 12.26 -10.07
CA CYS A 252 12.70 13.32 -9.10
C CYS A 252 13.48 13.19 -7.78
N LEU A 253 13.82 11.97 -7.36
CA LEU A 253 14.50 11.64 -6.11
C LEU A 253 15.74 10.79 -6.41
N PRO A 254 16.83 11.38 -6.95
CA PRO A 254 17.99 10.64 -7.43
C PRO A 254 18.76 9.86 -6.35
N GLN A 255 18.55 10.21 -5.08
CA GLN A 255 19.09 9.54 -3.88
C GLN A 255 18.21 8.40 -3.37
N CYS A 256 16.97 8.27 -3.85
CA CYS A 256 16.02 7.28 -3.38
C CYS A 256 16.18 5.95 -4.13
N GLU A 257 16.38 4.86 -3.39
CA GLU A 257 16.38 3.51 -3.92
C GLU A 257 14.95 2.94 -3.90
N ILE A 258 14.38 2.66 -5.08
CA ILE A 258 13.07 2.04 -5.22
C ILE A 258 13.19 0.51 -5.32
N ARG A 259 12.43 -0.21 -4.48
CA ARG A 259 12.43 -1.67 -4.38
C ARG A 259 11.04 -2.25 -4.62
N GLY A 260 10.98 -3.53 -5.00
CA GLY A 260 9.71 -4.26 -5.19
C GLY A 260 9.02 -4.01 -6.53
N VAL A 261 9.71 -3.36 -7.47
CA VAL A 261 9.24 -3.08 -8.83
C VAL A 261 10.10 -3.87 -9.82
N ASP A 262 9.46 -4.71 -10.64
CA ASP A 262 10.15 -5.49 -11.67
C ASP A 262 10.23 -4.67 -12.97
N TYR A 263 11.36 -3.98 -13.17
CA TYR A 263 11.61 -3.18 -14.38
C TYR A 263 11.62 -4.01 -15.67
N TRP A 264 11.91 -5.31 -15.58
CA TRP A 264 12.02 -6.21 -16.73
C TRP A 264 10.78 -7.10 -16.86
N LYS A 265 9.91 -6.79 -17.83
CA LYS A 265 8.86 -7.69 -18.32
C LYS A 265 9.13 -8.05 -19.79
N PRO A 266 9.56 -9.29 -20.11
CA PRO A 266 9.90 -9.69 -21.48
C PRO A 266 8.70 -9.71 -22.44
N GLU A 267 7.46 -9.65 -21.94
CA GLU A 267 6.22 -9.73 -22.73
C GLU A 267 5.94 -8.51 -23.61
N LEU A 268 6.58 -7.36 -23.34
CA LEU A 268 6.45 -6.15 -24.16
C LEU A 268 7.41 -6.15 -25.36
N ALA A 269 8.50 -6.93 -25.31
CA ALA A 269 9.48 -7.03 -26.38
C ALA A 269 9.02 -7.91 -27.56
N SER A 270 8.06 -8.83 -27.32
CA SER A 270 7.58 -9.76 -28.35
C SER A 270 6.43 -9.21 -29.19
N LYS A 271 5.72 -8.17 -28.74
CA LYS A 271 4.59 -7.59 -29.49
C LYS A 271 5.00 -6.59 -30.59
N SER A 272 6.24 -6.11 -30.59
CA SER A 272 6.74 -5.17 -31.60
C SER A 272 7.28 -5.82 -32.87
N THR A 273 7.39 -7.15 -32.93
CA THR A 273 8.09 -7.85 -34.03
C THR A 273 7.16 -8.41 -35.11
N GLU A 274 5.84 -8.44 -34.92
CA GLU A 274 4.92 -9.10 -35.86
C GLU A 274 4.35 -8.23 -37.00
N GLN A 275 4.81 -6.98 -37.21
CA GLN A 275 4.27 -6.14 -38.31
C GLN A 275 5.28 -5.54 -39.29
N VAL A 276 6.52 -6.03 -39.36
CA VAL A 276 7.47 -5.54 -40.38
C VAL A 276 8.27 -6.66 -41.02
N THR A 277 7.65 -7.46 -41.88
CA THR A 277 8.37 -8.17 -42.95
C THR A 277 7.47 -8.45 -44.15
N GLU A 278 7.32 -7.48 -45.05
CA GLU A 278 7.17 -7.78 -46.49
C GLU A 278 7.70 -6.59 -47.30
N PHE A 279 9.02 -6.56 -47.49
CA PHE A 279 9.66 -5.82 -48.57
C PHE A 279 10.39 -6.85 -49.43
N GLU A 280 9.82 -7.10 -50.60
CA GLU A 280 10.36 -7.98 -51.63
C GLU A 280 11.78 -7.52 -52.04
N LYS A 281 12.71 -8.47 -52.17
CA LYS A 281 14.04 -8.22 -52.73
C LYS A 281 13.96 -8.20 -54.27
N PRO A 282 14.67 -7.29 -54.96
CA PRO A 282 14.79 -7.34 -56.41
C PRO A 282 15.71 -8.50 -56.83
N SER A 283 15.30 -9.23 -57.86
CA SER A 283 16.04 -10.35 -58.45
C SER A 283 17.14 -9.86 -59.39
N ASP A 284 18.40 -10.10 -59.02
CA ASP A 284 19.54 -10.00 -59.93
C ASP A 284 19.61 -11.25 -60.83
N ALA A 285 19.37 -11.08 -62.14
CA ALA A 285 19.61 -12.11 -63.15
C ALA A 285 20.87 -11.75 -63.95
N SER A 286 21.97 -12.43 -63.62
CA SER A 286 23.26 -12.36 -64.28
C SER A 286 23.25 -12.99 -65.67
N ALA A 287 23.83 -12.27 -66.64
CA ALA A 287 24.09 -12.68 -68.01
C ALA A 287 24.99 -13.94 -68.10
N GLY A 288 24.54 -14.94 -68.86
CA GLY A 288 25.33 -16.08 -69.31
C GLY A 288 25.58 -16.00 -70.81
N LEU A 289 26.76 -15.52 -71.21
CA LEU A 289 27.24 -15.53 -72.59
C LEU A 289 27.81 -16.93 -72.87
N LYS A 290 27.16 -17.71 -73.77
CA LYS A 290 27.72 -18.96 -74.30
C LYS A 290 28.11 -18.76 -75.75
N ASP A 291 29.41 -18.83 -75.96
CA ASP A 291 30.09 -18.96 -77.25
C ASP A 291 29.89 -20.39 -77.79
N ALA A 292 29.46 -20.50 -79.05
CA ALA A 292 29.49 -21.73 -79.83
C ALA A 292 29.50 -21.37 -81.32
N GLY A 293 30.68 -21.44 -81.92
CA GLY A 293 30.86 -21.26 -83.34
C GLY A 293 30.44 -22.46 -84.19
N ARG A 294 30.16 -22.13 -85.46
CA ARG A 294 30.63 -22.77 -86.71
C ARG A 294 29.65 -23.63 -87.53
N THR A 295 29.57 -23.23 -88.82
CA THR A 295 29.33 -24.02 -90.07
C THR A 295 27.91 -24.57 -90.27
N LEU A 296 27.22 -24.44 -91.41
CA LEU A 296 27.53 -24.11 -92.82
C LEU A 296 26.38 -23.27 -93.39
#